data_AF-A0A378F745-F1
#
_entry.id   AF-A0A378F745-F1
#
_cell.length_a   1.000
_cell.length_b   1.000
_cell.length_c   1.000
_cell.angle_alpha   90.00
_cell.angle_beta   90.00
_cell.angle_gamma   90.00
#
_symmetry.space_group_name_H-M   'P 1'
#
loop_
_entity.id
_entity.type
_entity.pdbx_description
1 polymer ?
#
loop_
_entity_poly.entity_id
_entity_poly.type
_entity_poly.pdbx_seq_one_letter_code
_entity_poly.pdbx_strand_id
1 'polypeptide(L)'
;MKAFWTLSASGELWQHLAISSWRALVGFAIGGSIGLILGLISGLSRWGERLLDTSIQMLRNVPHLALIPLVILWFGIDETAKIFLVSLGTLFPIYINTWHGDPQY
;
A
#
# COMPACT_ATOMS: atom_id res chain seq x y z
N MET A 1 -12.88 19.10 24.77
CA MET A 1 -14.00 19.26 23.81
C MET A 1 -13.96 20.57 23.02
N LYS A 2 -13.57 21.72 23.61
CA LYS A 2 -13.48 22.99 22.86
C LYS A 2 -12.51 22.95 21.67
N ALA A 3 -11.31 22.38 21.82
CA ALA A 3 -10.31 22.29 20.74
C ALA A 3 -10.79 21.53 19.48
N PHE A 4 -11.56 20.44 19.66
CA PHE A 4 -12.14 19.68 18.54
C PHE A 4 -13.16 20.53 17.77
N TRP A 5 -13.98 21.32 18.48
CA TRP A 5 -14.92 22.26 17.87
C TRP A 5 -14.21 23.43 17.18
N THR A 6 -13.12 23.96 17.73
CA THR A 6 -12.34 25.03 17.08
C THR A 6 -11.65 24.55 15.80
N LEU A 7 -11.08 23.34 15.79
CA LEU A 7 -10.44 22.73 14.61
C LEU A 7 -11.45 22.31 13.53
N SER A 8 -12.66 21.89 13.95
CA SER A 8 -13.75 21.56 13.03
C SER A 8 -14.35 22.82 12.38
N ALA A 9 -14.41 23.92 13.12
CA ALA A 9 -14.89 25.21 12.63
C ALA A 9 -13.83 26.00 11.83
N SER A 10 -12.53 25.72 12.01
CA SER A 10 -11.43 26.39 11.29
C SER A 10 -11.17 25.86 9.88
N GLY A 11 -11.77 24.72 9.49
CA GLY A 11 -11.56 24.08 8.19
C GLY A 11 -10.25 23.30 8.06
N GLU A 12 -9.35 23.43 9.04
CA GLU A 12 -8.02 22.82 9.06
C GLU A 12 -8.09 21.28 9.21
N LEU A 13 -9.08 20.79 9.97
CA LEU A 13 -9.35 19.35 10.09
C LEU A 13 -9.68 18.71 8.74
N TRP A 14 -10.52 19.38 7.94
CA TRP A 14 -10.89 18.94 6.61
C TRP A 14 -9.70 18.96 5.65
N GLN A 15 -8.83 19.96 5.76
CA GLN A 15 -7.62 20.05 4.95
C GLN A 15 -6.65 18.90 5.27
N HIS A 16 -6.38 18.62 6.54
CA HIS A 16 -5.53 17.49 6.92
C HIS A 16 -6.12 16.14 6.49
N LEU A 17 -7.44 15.96 6.64
CA LEU A 17 -8.16 14.77 6.19
C LEU A 17 -8.13 14.62 4.67
N ALA A 18 -8.28 15.71 3.91
CA ALA A 18 -8.20 15.68 2.46
C ALA A 18 -6.82 15.27 1.97
N ILE A 19 -5.75 15.82 2.56
CA ILE A 19 -4.38 15.48 2.14
C ILE A 19 -4.04 14.03 2.54
N SER A 20 -4.47 13.55 3.71
CA SER A 20 -4.26 12.13 4.08
C SER A 20 -5.05 11.18 3.19
N SER A 21 -6.30 11.52 2.86
CA SER A 21 -7.15 10.74 1.95
C SER A 21 -6.59 10.72 0.54
N TRP A 22 -6.08 11.86 0.04
CA TRP A 22 -5.42 11.93 -1.26
C TRP A 22 -4.21 11.01 -1.34
N ARG A 23 -3.33 11.04 -0.34
CA ARG A 23 -2.19 10.11 -0.25
C ARG A 23 -2.65 8.66 -0.25
N ALA A 24 -3.70 8.35 0.52
CA ALA A 24 -4.25 7.01 0.59
C ALA A 24 -4.75 6.54 -0.78
N LEU A 25 -5.49 7.40 -1.49
CA LEU A 25 -6.03 7.11 -2.83
C LEU A 25 -4.92 6.92 -3.87
N VAL A 26 -3.94 7.83 -3.91
CA VAL A 26 -2.81 7.73 -4.87
C VAL A 26 -1.97 6.50 -4.58
N GLY A 27 -1.62 6.26 -3.31
CA GLY A 27 -0.87 5.09 -2.91
C GLY A 27 -1.62 3.79 -3.25
N PHE A 28 -2.91 3.73 -2.93
CA PHE A 28 -3.78 2.61 -3.28
C PHE A 28 -3.86 2.38 -4.80
N ALA A 29 -4.01 3.44 -5.59
CA ALA A 29 -4.06 3.33 -7.05
C ALA A 29 -2.76 2.73 -7.60
N ILE A 30 -1.59 3.21 -7.14
CA ILE A 30 -0.29 2.71 -7.59
C ILE A 30 -0.08 1.27 -7.12
N GLY A 31 -0.15 1.05 -5.81
CA GLY A 31 0.10 -0.26 -5.18
C GLY A 31 -0.89 -1.31 -5.65
N GLY A 32 -2.17 -0.95 -5.73
CA GLY A 32 -3.24 -1.83 -6.18
C GLY A 32 -3.16 -2.19 -7.64
N SER A 33 -2.81 -1.26 -8.53
CA SER A 33 -2.59 -1.57 -9.94
C SER A 33 -1.47 -2.60 -10.12
N ILE A 34 -0.34 -2.38 -9.43
CA ILE A 34 0.80 -3.29 -9.49
C ILE A 34 0.44 -4.66 -8.89
N GLY A 35 -0.17 -4.67 -7.70
CA GLY A 35 -0.60 -5.88 -7.02
C GLY A 35 -1.58 -6.70 -7.86
N LEU A 36 -2.53 -6.03 -8.52
CA LEU A 36 -3.50 -6.67 -9.40
C LEU A 36 -2.84 -7.27 -10.63
N ILE A 37 -1.94 -6.53 -11.31
CA ILE A 37 -1.21 -7.05 -12.48
C ILE A 37 -0.37 -8.27 -12.09
N LEU A 38 0.40 -8.19 -11.01
CA LEU A 38 1.22 -9.29 -10.53
C LEU A 38 0.35 -10.48 -10.09
N GLY A 39 -0.76 -10.23 -9.41
CA GLY A 39 -1.69 -11.26 -8.96
C GLY A 39 -2.34 -11.99 -10.13
N LEU A 40 -2.72 -11.27 -11.19
CA LEU A 40 -3.22 -11.88 -12.43
C LEU A 40 -2.14 -12.71 -13.14
N ILE A 41 -0.90 -12.22 -13.22
CA ILE A 41 0.21 -12.97 -13.84
C ILE A 41 0.48 -14.27 -13.05
N SER A 42 0.48 -14.21 -11.72
CA SER A 42 0.66 -15.39 -10.87
C SER A 42 -0.51 -16.35 -10.92
N GLY A 43 -1.75 -15.84 -10.94
CA GLY A 43 -2.96 -16.66 -11.00
C GLY A 43 -3.16 -17.34 -12.35
N LEU A 44 -2.68 -16.74 -13.44
CA LEU A 44 -2.82 -17.30 -14.79
C LEU A 44 -1.62 -18.15 -15.24
N SER A 45 -0.53 -18.20 -14.48
CA SER A 45 0.71 -18.89 -14.86
C SER A 45 1.34 -19.69 -13.73
N ARG A 46 1.54 -21.01 -13.97
CA ARG A 46 2.24 -21.93 -13.05
C ARG A 46 3.69 -21.53 -12.74
N TRP A 47 4.34 -20.80 -13.65
CA TRP A 47 5.68 -20.26 -13.40
C TRP A 47 5.63 -18.97 -12.57
N GLY A 48 4.60 -18.14 -12.79
CA GLY A 48 4.32 -16.95 -12.00
C GLY A 48 4.04 -17.31 -10.54
N GLU A 49 3.17 -18.28 -10.32
CA GLU A 49 2.86 -18.86 -9.00
C GLU A 49 4.14 -19.23 -8.24
N ARG A 50 5.01 -20.08 -8.79
CA ARG A 50 6.21 -20.55 -8.07
C ARG A 50 7.22 -19.45 -7.71
N LEU A 51 7.45 -18.51 -8.63
CA LEU A 51 8.44 -17.45 -8.44
C LEU A 51 7.92 -16.32 -7.54
N LEU A 52 6.67 -15.89 -7.76
CA LEU A 52 6.10 -14.74 -7.08
C LEU A 52 5.51 -15.10 -5.72
N ASP A 53 4.95 -16.31 -5.53
CA ASP A 53 4.44 -16.75 -4.23
C ASP A 53 5.56 -16.79 -3.18
N THR A 54 6.70 -17.43 -3.50
CA THR A 54 7.86 -17.45 -2.59
C THR A 54 8.35 -16.03 -2.26
N SER A 55 8.49 -15.17 -3.28
CA SER A 55 8.95 -13.79 -3.10
C SER A 55 8.00 -12.98 -2.22
N ILE A 56 6.69 -13.17 -2.38
CA ILE A 56 5.66 -12.42 -1.67
C ILE A 56 5.47 -12.94 -0.25
N GLN A 57 5.57 -14.24 -0.02
CA GLN A 57 5.62 -14.80 1.33
C GLN A 57 6.82 -14.27 2.12
N MET A 58 8.00 -14.18 1.50
CA MET A 58 9.18 -13.57 2.12
C MET A 58 8.96 -12.08 2.42
N LEU A 59 8.37 -11.34 1.48
CA LEU A 59 8.17 -9.90 1.64
C LEU A 59 7.08 -9.55 2.66
N ARG A 60 6.07 -10.42 2.82
CA ARG A 60 5.05 -10.32 3.89
C ARG A 60 5.65 -10.47 5.29
N ASN A 61 6.72 -11.23 5.43
CA ASN A 61 7.41 -11.40 6.71
C ASN A 61 8.23 -10.16 7.10
N VAL A 62 8.53 -9.27 6.15
CA VAL A 62 9.19 -8.00 6.46
C VAL A 62 8.16 -7.06 7.08
N PRO A 63 8.37 -6.59 8.33
CA PRO A 63 7.47 -5.62 8.93
C PRO A 63 7.51 -4.34 8.10
N HIS A 64 6.36 -3.83 7.68
CA HIS A 64 6.29 -2.56 6.93
C HIS A 64 6.95 -1.41 7.71
N LEU A 65 6.89 -1.46 9.05
CA LEU A 65 7.55 -0.51 9.93
C LEU A 65 9.08 -0.53 9.82
N ALA A 66 9.69 -1.69 9.51
CA ALA A 66 11.13 -1.81 9.33
C ALA A 66 11.62 -1.16 8.03
N LEU A 67 10.72 -0.88 7.09
CA LEU A 67 11.03 -0.22 5.83
C LEU A 67 11.06 1.31 5.96
N ILE A 68 10.45 1.87 7.02
CA ILE A 68 10.36 3.32 7.22
C ILE A 68 11.74 3.99 7.17
N PRO A 69 12.79 3.52 7.89
CA PRO A 69 14.09 4.18 7.87
C PRO A 69 14.74 4.16 6.48
N LEU A 70 14.63 3.05 5.76
CA LEU A 70 15.18 2.91 4.41
C LEU A 70 14.49 3.85 3.42
N VAL A 71 13.16 3.92 3.48
CA VAL A 71 12.36 4.82 2.63
C VAL A 71 12.69 6.28 2.93
N ILE A 72 12.87 6.63 4.21
CA ILE A 72 13.29 7.97 4.61
C ILE A 72 14.69 8.29 4.07
N LEU A 73 15.63 7.35 4.12
CA LEU A 73 16.97 7.57 3.56
C LEU A 73 16.96 7.78 2.04
N TRP A 74 16.07 7.10 1.32
CA TRP A 74 15.98 7.20 -0.14
C TRP A 74 15.20 8.43 -0.62
N PHE A 75 14.03 8.67 -0.04
CA PHE A 75 13.05 9.64 -0.52
C PHE A 75 12.91 10.86 0.40
N GLY A 76 13.59 10.89 1.54
CA GLY A 76 13.41 11.90 2.58
C GLY A 76 12.16 11.68 3.42
N ILE A 77 11.80 12.69 4.22
CA ILE A 77 10.60 12.68 5.10
C ILE A 77 9.38 13.31 4.37
N ASP A 78 9.51 13.48 3.06
CA ASP A 78 8.52 14.16 2.22
C ASP A 78 7.30 13.29 1.92
N GLU A 79 6.37 13.87 1.19
CA GLU A 79 5.11 13.23 0.84
C GLU A 79 5.28 11.96 0.01
N THR A 80 6.33 11.91 -0.83
CA THR A 80 6.70 10.76 -1.64
C THR A 80 6.94 9.51 -0.79
N ALA A 81 7.63 9.65 0.35
CA ALA A 81 7.90 8.53 1.26
C ALA A 81 6.60 7.94 1.82
N LYS A 82 5.63 8.79 2.19
CA LYS A 82 4.33 8.36 2.71
C LYS A 82 3.52 7.64 1.64
N ILE A 83 3.46 8.20 0.43
CA ILE A 83 2.76 7.58 -0.70
C ILE A 83 3.39 6.22 -1.02
N PHE A 84 4.73 6.13 -1.05
CA PHE A 84 5.44 4.88 -1.30
C PHE A 84 5.08 3.79 -0.28
N LEU A 85 5.07 4.12 1.02
CA LEU A 85 4.70 3.17 2.08
C LEU A 85 3.24 2.70 1.95
N VAL A 86 2.32 3.59 1.58
CA VAL A 86 0.92 3.22 1.32
C VAL A 86 0.80 2.33 0.10
N SER A 87 1.50 2.65 -1.00
CA SER A 87 1.54 1.80 -2.19
C SER A 87 2.05 0.40 -1.86
N LEU A 88 3.13 0.31 -1.10
CA LEU A 88 3.70 -0.98 -0.71
C LEU A 88 2.74 -1.76 0.20
N GLY A 89 2.11 -1.08 1.17
CA GLY A 89 1.13 -1.67 2.07
C GLY A 89 -0.14 -2.18 1.39
N THR A 90 -0.53 -1.58 0.26
CA THR A 90 -1.71 -1.98 -0.51
C THR A 90 -1.40 -3.02 -1.58
N LEU A 91 -0.17 -3.07 -2.08
CA LEU A 91 0.27 -4.02 -3.10
C LEU A 91 0.08 -5.47 -2.63
N PHE A 92 0.58 -5.84 -1.45
CA PHE A 92 0.54 -7.25 -1.01
C PHE A 92 -0.86 -7.79 -0.80
N PRO A 93 -1.76 -7.12 -0.05
CA PRO A 93 -3.12 -7.61 0.11
C PRO A 93 -3.83 -7.76 -1.24
N ILE A 94 -3.66 -6.82 -2.16
CA ILE A 94 -4.32 -6.88 -3.47
C ILE A 94 -3.77 -8.02 -4.33
N TYR A 95 -2.45 -8.22 -4.34
CA TYR A 95 -1.84 -9.38 -4.98
C TYR A 95 -2.43 -10.69 -4.44
N ILE A 96 -2.44 -10.86 -3.11
CA ILE A 96 -2.87 -12.09 -2.46
C ILE A 96 -4.33 -12.38 -2.78
N ASN A 97 -5.21 -11.37 -2.67
CA ASN A 97 -6.63 -11.54 -2.98
C ASN A 97 -6.90 -11.82 -4.46
N THR A 98 -6.04 -11.33 -5.36
CA THR A 98 -6.17 -11.59 -6.80
C THR A 98 -5.69 -12.99 -7.17
N TRP A 99 -4.60 -13.46 -6.54
CA TRP A 99 -4.05 -14.80 -6.77
C TRP A 99 -4.93 -15.92 -6.18
N HIS A 100 -5.50 -15.73 -4.98
CA HIS A 100 -6.39 -16.73 -4.34
C HIS A 100 -7.74 -16.95 -5.06
N GLY A 101 -7.99 -16.25 -6.18
CA GLY A 101 -9.21 -16.44 -6.98
C GLY A 101 -9.16 -17.62 -7.95
N ASP A 102 -8.01 -18.30 -8.12
CA ASP A 102 -7.88 -19.44 -9.04
C ASP A 102 -8.47 -20.73 -8.40
N PRO A 103 -9.36 -21.50 -9.07
CA PRO A 103 -10.16 -22.57 -8.44
C PRO A 103 -9.39 -23.81 -7.99
N GLN A 104 -8.06 -23.80 -8.04
CA GLN A 104 -7.24 -24.98 -7.76
C GLN A 104 -6.93 -25.18 -6.26
N TYR A 105 -7.46 -24.31 -5.39
CA TYR A 105 -7.48 -24.44 -3.93
C TYR A 105 -8.82 -23.98 -3.34
#